data_AF-A0A645F3N7-F1
#
_entry.id   AF-A0A645F3N7-F1
#
_cell.length_a   1.000
_cell.length_b   1.000
_cell.length_c   1.000
_cell.angle_alpha   90.00
_cell.angle_beta   90.00
_cell.angle_gamma   90.00
#
_symmetry.space_group_name_H-M   'P 1'
#
loop_
_entity.id
_entity.type
_entity.pdbx_description
1 polymer ?
#
loop_
_entity_poly.entity_id
_entity_poly.type
_entity_poly.pdbx_seq_one_letter_code
_entity_poly.pdbx_strand_id
1 'polypeptide(L)'
;MKKDGTIIDAKIDAEDLQRVLDRGGWAAQWHKDFNSYLAMHYIPQEKQKESLHSFILGVSTKTPIRHLNGDTLDNRKCNLEIYDKNSYNDYKEFDETAEIVLRDSNGIEKGRAIIDKKDLYRVLNNGYPWVYHRIGEKPYAVANTPKGRIHLDKFIMGDKQDITVNHINFNTLDNRKENLEITEHLEEQSE
;
A
#
# COMPACT_ATOMS: atom_id res chain seq x y z
N MET A 1 -12.50 24.72 7.28
CA MET A 1 -12.41 24.91 8.75
C MET A 1 -13.07 23.70 9.43
N LYS A 2 -12.40 23.07 10.39
CA LYS A 2 -12.98 21.99 11.22
C LYS A 2 -14.00 22.58 12.21
N LYS A 3 -14.80 21.72 12.86
CA LYS A 3 -15.78 22.15 13.88
C LYS A 3 -15.14 22.85 15.08
N ASP A 4 -13.87 22.56 15.36
CA ASP A 4 -13.06 23.17 16.42
C ASP A 4 -12.40 24.51 16.03
N GLY A 5 -12.65 25.01 14.81
CA GLY A 5 -12.05 26.25 14.29
C GLY A 5 -10.69 26.07 13.61
N THR A 6 -10.12 24.86 13.59
CA THR A 6 -8.85 24.60 12.90
C THR A 6 -9.00 24.87 11.40
N ILE A 7 -8.11 25.68 10.84
CA ILE A 7 -8.04 25.92 9.39
C ILE A 7 -7.44 24.69 8.73
N ILE A 8 -8.03 24.27 7.61
CA ILE A 8 -7.47 23.23 6.74
C ILE A 8 -7.16 23.95 5.43
N ASP A 9 -5.88 24.12 5.13
CA ASP A 9 -5.39 24.63 3.86
C ASP A 9 -4.92 23.46 2.97
N ALA A 10 -5.04 23.66 1.66
CA ALA A 10 -4.45 22.78 0.65
C ALA A 10 -3.43 23.59 -0.14
N LYS A 11 -2.27 22.99 -0.43
CA LYS A 11 -1.20 23.60 -1.20
C LYS A 11 -1.29 23.12 -2.64
N ILE A 12 -1.07 24.01 -3.58
CA ILE A 12 -1.04 23.75 -5.02
C ILE A 12 0.06 24.61 -5.64
N ASP A 13 0.49 24.27 -6.85
CA ASP A 13 1.36 25.17 -7.62
C ASP A 13 0.59 26.41 -8.06
N ALA A 14 1.26 27.56 -8.08
CA ALA A 14 0.63 28.83 -8.42
C ALA A 14 0.00 28.83 -9.83
N GLU A 15 0.62 28.11 -10.76
CA GLU A 15 0.12 27.94 -12.14
C GLU A 15 -1.22 27.19 -12.22
N ASP A 16 -1.56 26.39 -11.20
CA ASP A 16 -2.82 25.63 -11.17
C ASP A 16 -3.95 26.39 -10.48
N LEU A 17 -3.67 27.53 -9.84
CA LEU A 17 -4.64 28.25 -9.03
C LEU A 17 -5.90 28.63 -9.80
N GLN A 18 -5.75 29.23 -10.98
CA GLN A 18 -6.90 29.73 -11.74
C GLN A 18 -7.84 28.57 -12.14
N ARG A 19 -7.30 27.49 -12.70
CA ARG A 19 -8.10 26.33 -13.10
C ARG A 19 -8.76 25.62 -11.91
N VAL A 20 -8.11 25.60 -10.74
CA VAL A 20 -8.68 25.03 -9.50
C VAL A 20 -9.87 25.87 -9.02
N LEU A 21 -9.76 27.21 -9.09
CA LEU A 21 -10.86 28.12 -8.76
C LEU A 21 -12.02 28.01 -9.75
N ASP A 22 -11.72 27.97 -11.05
CA ASP A 22 -12.71 27.85 -12.12
C ASP A 22 -13.48 26.52 -12.07
N ARG A 23 -12.85 25.46 -11.56
CA ARG A 23 -13.48 24.14 -11.39
C ARG A 23 -14.62 24.17 -10.36
N GLY A 24 -14.54 25.04 -9.35
CA GLY A 24 -15.58 25.27 -8.36
C GLY A 24 -15.13 25.02 -6.91
N GLY A 25 -16.10 24.72 -6.05
CA GLY A 25 -15.86 24.55 -4.61
C GLY A 25 -15.13 23.24 -4.27
N TRP A 26 -14.16 23.34 -3.36
CA TRP A 26 -13.41 22.20 -2.82
C TRP A 26 -13.70 22.07 -1.32
N ALA A 27 -13.92 20.84 -0.86
CA ALA A 27 -14.13 20.54 0.55
C ALA A 27 -13.14 19.49 1.03
N ALA A 28 -12.53 19.72 2.20
CA ALA A 28 -11.75 18.71 2.89
C ALA A 28 -12.69 17.58 3.38
N GLN A 29 -12.48 16.37 2.89
CA GLN A 29 -13.25 15.19 3.27
C GLN A 29 -12.32 14.10 3.78
N TRP A 30 -12.71 13.46 4.89
CA TRP A 30 -11.94 12.36 5.46
C TRP A 30 -11.95 11.16 4.50
N HIS A 31 -10.77 10.61 4.23
CA HIS A 31 -10.57 9.44 3.40
C HIS A 31 -9.89 8.33 4.19
N LYS A 32 -10.62 7.22 4.40
CA LYS A 32 -10.17 6.11 5.25
C LYS A 32 -8.84 5.48 4.80
N ASP A 33 -8.65 5.31 3.49
CA ASP A 33 -7.48 4.59 2.97
C ASP A 33 -6.19 5.40 3.17
N PHE A 34 -6.30 6.73 3.05
CA PHE A 34 -5.22 7.67 3.34
C PHE A 34 -5.09 7.98 4.83
N ASN A 35 -6.08 7.61 5.65
CA ASN A 35 -6.19 8.03 7.05
C ASN A 35 -5.98 9.55 7.23
N SER A 36 -6.49 10.34 6.28
CA SER A 36 -6.25 11.77 6.17
C SER A 36 -7.38 12.45 5.41
N TYR A 37 -7.35 13.78 5.34
CA TYR A 37 -8.28 14.56 4.51
C TYR A 37 -7.76 14.69 3.08
N LEU A 38 -8.66 14.54 2.12
CA LEU A 38 -8.43 14.95 0.73
C LEU A 38 -9.32 16.16 0.41
N ALA A 39 -8.80 17.08 -0.41
CA ALA A 39 -9.62 18.12 -1.00
C ALA A 39 -10.44 17.49 -2.15
N MET A 40 -11.76 17.51 -2.02
CA MET A 40 -12.69 16.85 -2.94
C MET A 40 -13.68 17.85 -3.52
N HIS A 41 -13.95 17.70 -4.81
CA HIS A 41 -14.99 18.41 -5.55
C HIS A 41 -16.08 17.41 -5.97
N TYR A 42 -17.35 17.80 -5.86
CA TYR A 42 -18.47 16.98 -6.34
C TYR A 42 -18.89 17.46 -7.72
N ILE A 43 -18.99 16.54 -8.68
CA ILE A 43 -19.39 16.80 -10.06
C ILE A 43 -20.86 16.36 -10.20
N PRO A 44 -21.84 17.29 -10.19
CA PRO A 44 -23.25 16.92 -10.15
C PRO A 44 -23.73 16.13 -11.35
N GLN A 45 -23.21 16.45 -12.55
CA GLN A 45 -23.62 15.85 -13.82
C GLN A 45 -23.26 14.35 -13.87
N GLU A 46 -22.11 14.00 -13.29
CA GLU A 46 -21.57 12.63 -13.29
C GLU A 46 -21.91 11.87 -12.00
N LYS A 47 -22.54 12.55 -11.02
CA LYS A 47 -22.82 12.02 -9.67
C LYS A 47 -21.57 11.40 -9.01
N GLN A 48 -20.41 11.98 -9.27
CA GLN A 48 -19.11 11.48 -8.78
C GLN A 48 -18.33 12.57 -8.05
N LYS A 49 -17.30 12.15 -7.33
CA LYS A 49 -16.34 13.05 -6.70
C LYS A 49 -15.01 12.96 -7.42
N GLU A 50 -14.33 14.10 -7.49
CA GLU A 50 -12.98 14.25 -8.01
C GLU A 50 -12.10 14.81 -6.89
N SER A 51 -10.88 14.28 -6.77
CA SER A 51 -9.90 14.77 -5.79
C SER A 51 -9.02 15.84 -6.42
N LEU A 52 -8.49 16.74 -5.59
CA LEU A 52 -7.66 17.85 -6.06
C LEU A 52 -6.38 17.36 -6.75
N HIS A 53 -5.74 16.29 -6.25
CA HIS A 53 -4.58 15.71 -6.91
C HIS A 53 -4.87 15.13 -8.30
N SER A 54 -6.07 14.57 -8.55
CA SER A 54 -6.37 13.92 -9.82
C SER A 54 -6.70 14.98 -10.85
N PHE A 55 -7.41 16.02 -10.42
CA PHE A 55 -7.64 17.22 -11.21
C PHE A 55 -6.32 17.93 -11.56
N ILE A 56 -5.40 18.07 -10.59
CA ILE A 56 -4.09 18.70 -10.83
C ILE A 56 -3.26 17.89 -11.82
N LEU A 57 -3.22 16.57 -11.72
CA LEU A 57 -2.50 15.72 -12.66
C LEU A 57 -3.24 15.47 -13.97
N GLY A 58 -4.52 15.85 -14.07
CA GLY A 58 -5.34 15.61 -15.27
C GLY A 58 -5.58 14.13 -15.55
N VAL A 59 -5.70 13.31 -14.50
CA VAL A 59 -5.87 11.85 -14.61
C VAL A 59 -7.23 11.40 -14.06
N SER A 60 -7.61 10.17 -14.40
CA SER A 60 -8.83 9.56 -13.88
C SER A 60 -8.86 9.56 -12.34
N THR A 61 -10.05 9.72 -11.75
CA THR A 61 -10.28 9.61 -10.30
C THR A 61 -9.94 8.24 -9.73
N LYS A 62 -9.74 7.23 -10.59
CA LYS A 62 -9.30 5.87 -10.22
C LYS A 62 -7.79 5.66 -10.33
N THR A 63 -7.05 6.62 -10.88
CA THR A 63 -5.60 6.53 -11.01
C THR A 63 -4.97 6.63 -9.61
N PRO A 64 -4.18 5.63 -9.17
CA PRO A 64 -3.45 5.71 -7.90
C PRO A 64 -2.45 6.86 -7.91
N ILE A 65 -2.56 7.75 -6.92
CA ILE A 65 -1.66 8.88 -6.75
C ILE A 65 -1.15 8.86 -5.30
N ARG A 66 0.16 8.96 -5.12
CA ARG A 66 0.78 9.10 -3.80
C ARG A 66 1.33 10.50 -3.58
N HIS A 67 1.22 10.96 -2.34
CA HIS A 67 1.87 12.17 -1.85
C HIS A 67 3.22 11.80 -1.22
N LEU A 68 4.31 12.27 -1.81
CA LEU A 68 5.67 11.86 -1.46
C LEU A 68 6.05 12.21 -0.01
N ASN A 69 5.56 13.34 0.50
CA ASN A 69 5.77 13.80 1.87
C ASN A 69 4.73 13.28 2.89
N GLY A 70 3.74 12.50 2.44
CA GLY A 70 2.64 12.01 3.29
C GLY A 70 1.55 13.04 3.64
N ASP A 71 1.72 14.31 3.31
CA ASP A 71 0.70 15.35 3.46
C ASP A 71 -0.25 15.34 2.26
N THR A 72 -1.43 14.75 2.46
CA THR A 72 -2.44 14.58 1.40
C THR A 72 -3.13 15.88 0.97
N LEU A 73 -2.89 16.98 1.68
CA LEU A 73 -3.37 18.31 1.31
C LEU A 73 -2.29 19.13 0.58
N ASP A 74 -1.07 18.63 0.49
CA ASP A 74 0.00 19.21 -0.31
C ASP A 74 -0.04 18.68 -1.75
N ASN A 75 -0.88 19.30 -2.58
CA ASN A 75 -1.14 18.88 -3.95
C ASN A 75 -0.25 19.61 -4.98
N ARG A 76 0.91 20.15 -4.55
CA ARG A 76 1.94 20.63 -5.48
C ARG A 76 2.48 19.45 -6.30
N LYS A 77 2.67 19.62 -7.60
CA LYS A 77 3.11 18.57 -8.53
C LYS A 77 4.41 17.90 -8.11
N CYS A 78 5.33 18.67 -7.50
CA CYS A 78 6.58 18.13 -6.96
C CYS A 78 6.39 17.12 -5.81
N ASN A 79 5.20 17.08 -5.21
CA ASN A 79 4.83 16.15 -4.15
C ASN A 79 3.90 15.02 -4.63
N LEU A 80 3.48 15.02 -5.90
CA LEU A 80 2.52 14.06 -6.44
C LEU A 80 3.20 13.08 -7.39
N GLU A 81 2.90 11.80 -7.26
CA GLU A 81 3.37 10.77 -8.18
C GLU A 81 2.23 9.81 -8.55
N ILE A 82 2.08 9.51 -9.84
CA ILE A 82 1.21 8.42 -10.29
C ILE A 82 1.88 7.10 -9.89
N TYR A 83 1.22 6.36 -9.01
CA TYR A 83 1.77 5.14 -8.46
C TYR A 83 1.48 3.95 -9.39
N ASP A 84 2.54 3.32 -9.90
CA ASP A 84 2.42 2.04 -10.59
C ASP A 84 2.39 0.89 -9.57
N LYS A 85 1.21 0.31 -9.39
CA LYS A 85 0.99 -0.84 -8.50
C LYS A 85 1.78 -2.10 -8.88
N ASN A 86 2.32 -2.16 -10.10
CA ASN A 86 3.13 -3.28 -10.58
C ASN A 86 4.64 -3.02 -10.43
N SER A 87 5.03 -1.82 -9.98
CA SER A 87 6.43 -1.50 -9.70
C SER A 87 7.00 -2.41 -8.61
N TYR A 88 8.30 -2.70 -8.70
CA TYR A 88 8.99 -3.48 -7.68
C TYR A 88 8.98 -2.76 -6.32
N ASN A 89 9.00 -3.54 -5.25
CA ASN A 89 9.05 -3.00 -3.90
C ASN A 89 10.35 -2.23 -3.65
N ASP A 90 10.22 -1.08 -2.97
CA ASP A 90 11.35 -0.49 -2.24
C ASP A 90 11.79 -1.44 -1.13
N TYR A 91 13.08 -1.42 -0.80
CA TYR A 91 13.64 -2.26 0.26
C TYR A 91 14.79 -1.56 0.98
N LYS A 92 15.15 -2.09 2.15
CA LYS A 92 16.32 -1.67 2.92
C LYS A 92 17.12 -2.89 3.37
N GLU A 93 18.41 -2.91 3.07
CA GLU A 93 19.32 -3.97 3.50
C GLU A 93 19.94 -3.65 4.86
N PHE A 94 20.18 -4.72 5.61
CA PHE A 94 20.99 -4.75 6.84
C PHE A 94 22.07 -5.84 6.68
N ASP A 95 22.82 -6.14 7.73
CA ASP A 95 23.92 -7.11 7.66
C ASP A 95 23.39 -8.51 7.30
N GLU A 96 22.46 -9.05 8.09
CA GLU A 96 21.91 -10.40 7.92
C GLU A 96 20.46 -10.43 7.41
N THR A 97 19.78 -9.29 7.41
CA THR A 97 18.35 -9.18 7.09
C THR A 97 18.09 -8.11 6.02
N ALA A 98 16.87 -8.11 5.50
CA ALA A 98 16.34 -7.03 4.68
C ALA A 98 14.88 -6.74 5.04
N GLU A 99 14.47 -5.48 4.87
CA GLU A 99 13.09 -5.04 4.96
C GLU A 99 12.53 -4.75 3.56
N ILE A 100 11.37 -5.33 3.26
CA ILE A 100 10.60 -5.02 2.05
C ILE A 100 9.47 -4.06 2.41
N VAL A 101 9.38 -2.91 1.72
CA VAL A 101 8.33 -1.93 1.95
C VAL A 101 7.03 -2.42 1.32
N LEU A 102 5.99 -2.57 2.14
CA LEU A 102 4.67 -3.04 1.71
C LEU A 102 3.72 -1.86 1.60
N ARG A 103 3.21 -1.65 0.39
CA ARG A 103 2.28 -0.56 0.06
C ARG A 103 0.87 -1.10 -0.19
N ASP A 104 -0.13 -0.24 -0.02
CA ASP A 104 -1.50 -0.50 -0.47
C ASP A 104 -1.69 -0.14 -1.95
N SER A 105 -2.94 -0.22 -2.44
CA SER A 105 -3.27 0.11 -3.84
C SER A 105 -3.05 1.58 -4.21
N ASN A 106 -2.88 2.47 -3.24
CA ASN A 106 -2.62 3.90 -3.43
C ASN A 106 -1.13 4.24 -3.27
N GLY A 107 -0.26 3.24 -3.08
CA GLY A 107 1.18 3.45 -2.89
C GLY A 107 1.56 3.89 -1.48
N ILE A 108 0.64 3.86 -0.52
CA ILE A 108 0.88 4.25 0.86
C ILE A 108 1.56 3.09 1.59
N GLU A 109 2.69 3.36 2.25
CA GLU A 109 3.36 2.37 3.10
C GLU A 109 2.46 1.99 4.27
N LYS A 110 2.17 0.68 4.41
CA LYS A 110 1.34 0.13 5.50
C LYS A 110 2.12 -0.77 6.45
N GLY A 111 3.32 -1.18 6.05
CA GLY A 111 4.20 -1.99 6.88
C GLY A 111 5.46 -2.41 6.12
N ARG A 112 6.32 -3.15 6.80
CA ARG A 112 7.53 -3.72 6.23
C ARG A 112 7.63 -5.19 6.58
N ALA A 113 7.95 -6.02 5.60
CA ALA A 113 8.27 -7.41 5.86
C ALA A 113 9.77 -7.58 6.08
N ILE A 114 10.15 -8.26 7.15
CA ILE A 114 11.54 -8.59 7.45
C ILE A 114 11.82 -9.98 6.87
N ILE A 115 12.95 -10.15 6.20
CA ILE A 115 13.39 -11.43 5.62
C ILE A 115 14.88 -11.65 5.88
N ASP A 116 15.35 -12.88 5.74
CA ASP A 116 16.79 -13.14 5.66
C ASP A 116 17.35 -12.47 4.39
N LYS A 117 18.51 -11.82 4.50
CA LYS A 117 19.13 -11.12 3.36
C LYS A 117 19.38 -12.04 2.15
N LYS A 118 19.73 -13.31 2.40
CA LYS A 118 19.93 -14.33 1.35
C LYS A 118 18.67 -14.59 0.50
N ASP A 119 17.48 -14.27 1.00
CA ASP A 119 16.22 -14.45 0.29
C ASP A 119 15.81 -13.20 -0.50
N LEU A 120 16.44 -12.05 -0.27
CA LEU A 120 16.08 -10.76 -0.89
C LEU A 120 16.02 -10.84 -2.41
N TYR A 121 17.05 -11.39 -3.05
CA TYR A 121 17.11 -11.47 -4.50
C TYR A 121 15.91 -12.22 -5.09
N ARG A 122 15.59 -13.41 -4.56
CA ARG A 122 14.45 -14.19 -5.07
C ARG A 122 13.10 -13.57 -4.71
N VAL A 123 13.00 -12.90 -3.57
CA VAL A 123 11.79 -12.19 -3.13
C VAL A 123 11.49 -11.02 -4.06
N LEU A 124 12.47 -10.22 -4.46
CA LEU A 124 12.25 -9.10 -5.39
C LEU A 124 12.04 -9.56 -6.84
N ASN A 125 12.70 -10.65 -7.25
CA ASN A 125 12.64 -11.16 -8.62
C ASN A 125 11.57 -12.24 -8.84
N ASN A 126 10.52 -12.32 -7.99
CA ASN A 126 9.43 -13.28 -8.16
C ASN A 126 8.46 -12.93 -9.32
N GLY A 127 8.58 -11.73 -9.89
CA GLY A 127 7.74 -11.24 -10.98
C GLY A 127 6.50 -10.44 -10.54
N TYR A 128 6.21 -10.38 -9.24
CA TYR A 128 5.08 -9.63 -8.68
C TYR A 128 5.49 -8.84 -7.43
N PRO A 129 4.91 -7.66 -7.20
CA PRO A 129 5.16 -6.91 -5.97
C PRO A 129 4.48 -7.55 -4.77
N TRP A 130 5.13 -7.43 -3.62
CA TRP A 130 4.58 -7.79 -2.32
C TRP A 130 3.75 -6.63 -1.78
N VAL A 131 2.52 -6.90 -1.38
CA VAL A 131 1.60 -5.90 -0.84
C VAL A 131 1.19 -6.25 0.58
N TYR A 132 0.80 -5.22 1.32
CA TYR A 132 0.24 -5.38 2.66
C TYR A 132 -1.19 -5.91 2.55
N HIS A 133 -1.49 -7.04 3.18
CA HIS A 133 -2.81 -7.64 3.20
C HIS A 133 -3.21 -8.06 4.61
N ARG A 134 -4.41 -7.68 5.06
CA ARG A 134 -4.91 -8.10 6.38
C ARG A 134 -5.81 -9.32 6.25
N ILE A 135 -5.57 -10.32 7.09
CA ILE A 135 -6.44 -11.47 7.29
C ILE A 135 -6.87 -11.45 8.76
N GLY A 136 -8.14 -11.15 9.00
CA GLY A 136 -8.61 -10.78 10.34
C GLY A 136 -7.84 -9.55 10.83
N GLU A 137 -7.19 -9.68 11.98
CA GLU A 137 -6.39 -8.61 12.60
C GLU A 137 -4.91 -8.66 12.21
N LYS A 138 -4.45 -9.75 11.58
CA LYS A 138 -3.03 -9.98 11.30
C LYS A 138 -2.62 -9.48 9.91
N PRO A 139 -1.50 -8.72 9.80
CA PRO A 139 -0.98 -8.27 8.52
C PRO A 139 -0.04 -9.29 7.88
N TYR A 140 -0.19 -9.56 6.60
CA TYR A 140 0.65 -10.45 5.83
C TYR A 140 1.24 -9.72 4.63
N ALA A 141 2.44 -10.13 4.23
CA ALA A 141 3.02 -9.79 2.95
C ALA A 141 2.56 -10.83 1.92
N VAL A 142 1.90 -10.37 0.86
CA VAL A 142 1.35 -11.26 -0.18
C VAL A 142 1.64 -10.74 -1.57
N ALA A 143 1.79 -11.63 -2.54
CA ALA A 143 1.84 -11.30 -3.95
C ALA A 143 0.53 -11.74 -4.62
N ASN A 144 -0.11 -10.85 -5.38
CA ASN A 144 -1.32 -11.20 -6.14
C ASN A 144 -0.92 -11.59 -7.56
N THR A 145 -1.07 -12.87 -7.90
CA THR A 145 -0.76 -13.42 -9.23
C THR A 145 -2.05 -13.81 -9.97
N PRO A 146 -2.00 -14.03 -11.29
CA PRO A 146 -3.14 -14.56 -12.04
C PRO A 146 -3.63 -15.93 -11.53
N LYS A 147 -2.76 -16.73 -10.89
CA LYS A 147 -3.09 -18.04 -10.33
C LYS A 147 -3.66 -17.96 -8.91
N GLY A 148 -3.69 -16.77 -8.33
CA GLY A 148 -4.11 -16.56 -6.95
C GLY A 148 -3.03 -15.86 -6.13
N ARG A 149 -3.30 -15.78 -4.83
CA ARG A 149 -2.47 -15.09 -3.86
C ARG A 149 -1.38 -16.00 -3.31
N ILE A 150 -0.15 -15.52 -3.32
CA ILE A 150 1.01 -16.17 -2.70
C ILE A 150 1.34 -15.42 -1.42
N HIS A 151 1.65 -16.13 -0.34
CA HIS A 151 2.10 -15.53 0.91
C HIS A 151 3.63 -15.60 1.02
N LEU A 152 4.24 -14.56 1.58
CA LEU A 152 5.71 -14.42 1.63
C LEU A 152 6.37 -15.51 2.48
N ASP A 153 5.76 -15.86 3.61
CA ASP A 153 6.19 -16.94 4.50
C ASP A 153 6.29 -18.28 3.74
N LYS A 154 5.24 -18.68 3.01
CA LYS A 154 5.19 -19.89 2.20
C LYS A 154 6.21 -19.85 1.06
N PHE A 155 6.32 -18.71 0.37
CA PHE A 155 7.31 -18.52 -0.68
C PHE A 155 8.74 -18.69 -0.13
N ILE A 156 9.02 -18.16 1.06
CA ILE A 156 10.33 -18.31 1.72
C ILE A 156 10.58 -19.77 2.10
N MET A 157 9.57 -20.50 2.56
CA MET A 157 9.67 -21.92 2.89
C MET A 157 9.60 -22.87 1.67
N GLY A 158 9.45 -22.33 0.46
CA GLY A 158 9.54 -23.07 -0.80
C GLY A 158 8.22 -23.60 -1.37
N ASP A 159 7.09 -22.97 -1.05
CA ASP A 159 5.77 -23.21 -1.66
C ASP A 159 5.37 -24.68 -1.82
N LYS A 160 5.62 -25.49 -0.77
CA LYS A 160 5.06 -26.85 -0.74
C LYS A 160 3.53 -26.76 -0.62
N GLN A 161 2.80 -27.55 -1.42
CA GLN A 161 1.37 -27.69 -1.24
C GLN A 161 1.07 -28.24 0.16
N ASP A 162 -0.05 -27.80 0.73
CA ASP A 162 -0.61 -28.31 2.00
C ASP A 162 0.22 -28.12 3.27
N ILE A 163 1.22 -27.22 3.25
CA ILE A 163 1.89 -26.78 4.47
C ILE A 163 1.17 -25.60 5.12
N THR A 164 1.11 -25.65 6.45
CA THR A 164 0.83 -24.49 7.28
C THR A 164 2.17 -23.95 7.80
N VAL A 165 2.40 -22.65 7.60
CA VAL A 165 3.59 -21.96 8.13
C VAL A 165 3.15 -21.10 9.29
N ASN A 166 3.81 -21.25 10.43
CA ASN A 166 3.57 -20.48 11.64
C ASN A 166 4.75 -19.54 11.94
N HIS A 167 4.43 -18.34 12.39
CA HIS A 167 5.42 -17.37 12.88
C HIS A 167 5.62 -17.54 14.39
N ILE A 168 6.83 -17.94 14.81
CA ILE A 168 7.18 -18.25 16.21
C ILE A 168 6.92 -17.04 17.12
N ASN A 169 7.30 -15.84 16.67
CA ASN A 169 7.09 -14.60 17.43
C ASN A 169 5.70 -13.97 17.24
N PHE A 170 4.78 -14.64 16.55
CA PHE A 170 3.44 -14.16 16.20
C PHE A 170 3.39 -12.89 15.31
N ASN A 171 4.54 -12.39 14.85
CA ASN A 171 4.64 -11.32 13.88
C ASN A 171 4.67 -11.88 12.46
N THR A 172 3.53 -11.81 11.78
CA THR A 172 3.34 -12.31 10.42
C THR A 172 4.07 -11.53 9.33
N LEU A 173 4.66 -10.37 9.68
CA LEU A 173 5.57 -9.62 8.81
C LEU A 173 7.05 -9.97 9.04
N ASP A 174 7.40 -10.74 10.07
CA ASP A 174 8.76 -11.24 10.28
C ASP A 174 8.94 -12.61 9.63
N ASN A 175 9.35 -12.60 8.36
CA ASN A 175 9.45 -13.79 7.52
C ASN A 175 10.90 -14.32 7.42
N ARG A 176 11.75 -14.02 8.41
CA ARG A 176 13.07 -14.67 8.55
C ARG A 176 12.86 -16.16 8.81
N LYS A 177 13.70 -17.02 8.22
CA LYS A 177 13.51 -18.49 8.34
C LYS A 177 13.58 -18.98 9.78
N GLU A 178 14.41 -18.34 10.60
CA GLU A 178 14.49 -18.65 12.04
C GLU A 178 13.18 -18.39 12.81
N ASN A 179 12.27 -17.58 12.24
CA ASN A 179 10.97 -17.26 12.82
C ASN A 179 9.82 -18.07 12.19
N LEU A 180 10.10 -18.95 11.21
CA LEU A 180 9.09 -19.72 10.49
C LEU A 180 9.19 -21.20 10.82
N GLU A 181 8.05 -21.81 11.15
CA GLU A 181 7.94 -23.25 11.40
C GLU A 181 6.87 -23.86 10.49
N ILE A 182 7.16 -25.03 9.90
CA ILE A 182 6.18 -25.79 9.12
C ILE A 182 5.46 -26.76 10.06
N THR A 183 4.13 -26.69 10.08
CA THR A 183 3.28 -27.73 10.66
C THR A 183 2.60 -28.49 9.53
N GLU A 184 2.85 -29.80 9.47
CA GLU A 184 2.15 -30.72 8.55
C GLU A 184 0.78 -31.06 9.14
N HIS A 185 -0.27 -31.04 8.31
CA HIS A 185 -1.52 -31.68 8.70
C HIS A 185 -1.32 -33.19 8.60
N LEU A 186 -1.25 -33.86 9.75
CA LEU A 186 -1.44 -35.31 9.80
C LEU A 186 -2.87 -35.57 9.31
N GLU A 187 -3.03 -36.06 8.09
CA GLU A 187 -4.28 -36.71 7.69
C GLU A 187 -4.44 -37.94 8.59
N GLU A 188 -5.27 -37.83 9.63
CA GLU A 188 -5.80 -39.01 10.30
C GLU A 188 -6.60 -39.79 9.25
N GLN A 189 -5.99 -40.86 8.72
CA GLN A 189 -6.71 -41.85 7.95
C GLN A 189 -7.76 -42.47 8.86
N SER A 190 -9.01 -42.06 8.69
CA SER A 190 -10.14 -42.78 9.24
C SER A 190 -10.27 -44.10 8.48
N GLU A 191 -9.86 -45.18 9.14
CA GLU A 191 -10.21 -46.57 8.78
C GLU A 191 -11.72 -46.82 8.86
#